data_AF-A0A212FEC3-F1
#
_entry.id   AF-A0A212FEC3-F1
#
_cell.length_a   1.000
_cell.length_b   1.000
_cell.length_c   1.000
_cell.angle_alpha   90.00
_cell.angle_beta   90.00
_cell.angle_gamma   90.00
#
_symmetry.space_group_name_H-M   'P 1'
#
loop_
_entity.id
_entity.type
_entity.pdbx_description
1 polymer ?
#
loop_
_entity_poly.entity_id
_entity_poly.type
_entity_poly.pdbx_seq_one_letter_code
_entity_poly.pdbx_strand_id
1 'polypeptide(L)'
;MEEYLTTTITKLKANNYNELTLVLGNESCDLDSAVSALVYAAFLHWQYSQIKCKACTRKYRDESYKDDIFVPILDVERNDYPIKTDVVYCLKKHGIDETNLIFSNKQQNLISCEPLGGMYSVRPAYRIKFILTEDILVTKSKMSVVLTDHHFLSRRYDFLSPFVSEIIDHRPVVNASFNDIRTTIQTVGSCCTLVTHRIRDLTNLLAKDGDFFGAYPVTADLLHSVILLDTANFSKEVNKATPSDEDAVLYLECLIKPADYQKERSLACYSVV
;
A
#
# COMPACT_ATOMS: atom_id res chain seq x y z
N MET A 1 4.08 12.14 -4.64
CA MET A 1 4.49 10.72 -4.50
C MET A 1 5.99 10.59 -4.30
N GLU A 2 6.82 11.07 -5.23
CA GLU A 2 8.29 10.95 -5.14
C GLU A 2 8.90 11.50 -3.85
N GLU A 3 8.47 12.68 -3.39
CA GLU A 3 8.95 13.25 -2.12
C GLU A 3 8.66 12.33 -0.92
N TYR A 4 7.45 11.74 -0.89
CA TYR A 4 7.05 10.78 0.13
C TYR A 4 7.93 9.52 0.09
N LEU A 5 8.12 8.93 -1.09
CA LEU A 5 8.93 7.73 -1.27
C LEU A 5 10.40 7.97 -0.88
N THR A 6 10.99 9.06 -1.39
CA THR A 6 12.38 9.46 -1.11
C THR A 6 12.60 9.68 0.38
N THR A 7 11.70 10.41 1.04
CA THR A 7 11.77 10.69 2.48
C THR A 7 11.63 9.41 3.29
N THR A 8 10.72 8.52 2.88
CA THR A 8 10.46 7.25 3.53
C THR A 8 11.68 6.33 3.45
N ILE A 9 12.28 6.17 2.27
CA ILE A 9 13.51 5.40 2.08
C ILE A 9 14.66 5.96 2.92
N THR A 10 14.83 7.29 2.92
CA THR A 10 15.88 7.94 3.69
C THR A 10 15.74 7.65 5.19
N LYS A 11 14.52 7.81 5.74
CA LYS A 11 14.23 7.49 7.14
C LYS A 11 14.39 6.01 7.45
N LEU A 12 13.98 5.14 6.53
CA LEU A 12 14.09 3.69 6.67
C LEU A 12 15.56 3.23 6.71
N LYS A 13 16.39 3.66 5.75
CA LYS A 13 17.83 3.37 5.69
C LYS A 13 18.58 3.90 6.92
N ALA A 14 18.19 5.06 7.44
CA ALA A 14 18.78 5.65 8.63
C ALA A 14 18.24 5.08 9.96
N ASN A 15 17.28 4.15 9.93
CA ASN A 15 16.53 3.69 11.11
C ASN A 15 15.97 4.86 11.96
N ASN A 16 15.53 5.92 11.26
CA ASN A 16 15.08 7.18 11.82
C ASN A 16 13.56 7.35 11.77
N TYR A 17 12.87 6.49 12.50
CA TYR A 17 11.42 6.49 12.65
C TYR A 17 11.00 6.01 14.04
N ASN A 18 9.76 6.31 14.46
CA ASN A 18 9.18 5.85 15.72
C ASN A 18 8.51 4.47 15.53
N GLU A 19 7.45 4.39 14.74
CA GLU A 19 6.80 3.13 14.33
C GLU A 19 6.95 2.88 12.82
N LEU A 20 6.93 1.61 12.44
CA LEU A 20 7.02 1.15 11.05
C LEU A 20 5.76 0.41 10.65
N THR A 21 5.07 0.88 9.63
CA THR A 21 4.01 0.13 8.96
C THR A 21 4.51 -0.33 7.60
N LEU A 22 4.48 -1.64 7.36
CA LEU A 22 4.68 -2.20 6.02
C LEU A 22 3.32 -2.32 5.33
N VAL A 23 3.25 -1.89 4.08
CA VAL A 23 2.10 -2.16 3.21
C VAL A 23 2.59 -3.11 2.12
N LEU A 24 2.19 -4.37 2.23
CA LEU A 24 2.69 -5.47 1.40
C LEU A 24 1.66 -5.79 0.32
N GLY A 25 2.10 -5.78 -0.94
CA GLY A 25 1.36 -6.34 -2.07
C GLY A 25 1.54 -7.86 -2.19
N ASN A 26 0.73 -8.50 -3.04
CA ASN A 26 0.84 -9.94 -3.33
C ASN A 26 2.16 -10.31 -4.03
N GLU A 27 2.60 -11.56 -3.89
CA GLU A 27 3.87 -12.07 -4.45
C GLU A 27 3.90 -12.16 -6.00
N SER A 28 2.73 -12.07 -6.65
CA SER A 28 2.67 -11.89 -8.10
C SER A 28 3.31 -10.57 -8.51
N CYS A 29 3.26 -9.54 -7.66
CA CYS A 29 3.64 -8.16 -7.98
C CYS A 29 3.13 -7.74 -9.36
N ASP A 30 1.87 -8.08 -9.65
CA ASP A 30 1.13 -7.52 -10.78
C ASP A 30 0.81 -6.04 -10.51
N LEU A 31 0.19 -5.38 -11.48
CA LEU A 31 -0.06 -3.96 -11.40
C LEU A 31 -1.04 -3.61 -10.27
N ASP A 32 -2.04 -4.46 -10.02
CA ASP A 32 -3.01 -4.27 -8.95
C ASP A 32 -2.34 -4.27 -7.56
N SER A 33 -1.59 -5.33 -7.25
CA SER A 33 -0.84 -5.43 -5.99
C SER A 33 0.20 -4.33 -5.80
N ALA A 34 0.89 -3.91 -6.87
CA ALA A 34 1.89 -2.85 -6.82
C ALA A 34 1.26 -1.49 -6.51
N VAL A 35 0.19 -1.13 -7.24
CA VAL A 35 -0.49 0.15 -7.09
C VAL A 35 -1.27 0.21 -5.77
N SER A 36 -1.96 -0.86 -5.39
CA SER A 36 -2.70 -0.92 -4.13
C SER A 36 -1.78 -0.67 -2.94
N ALA A 37 -0.59 -1.27 -2.92
CA ALA A 37 0.39 -1.09 -1.84
C ALA A 37 0.96 0.33 -1.82
N LEU A 38 1.38 0.84 -2.98
CA LEU A 38 1.96 2.19 -3.12
C LEU A 38 0.98 3.28 -2.68
N VAL A 39 -0.25 3.23 -3.22
CA VAL A 39 -1.27 4.26 -2.96
C VAL A 39 -1.73 4.20 -1.52
N TYR A 40 -1.96 3.01 -0.96
CA TYR A 40 -2.42 2.88 0.41
C TYR A 40 -1.34 3.31 1.42
N ALA A 41 -0.06 3.02 1.18
CA ALA A 41 1.03 3.51 2.03
C ALA A 41 1.13 5.06 2.02
N ALA A 42 1.01 5.67 0.84
CA ALA A 42 0.96 7.13 0.71
C ALA A 42 -0.26 7.72 1.45
N PHE A 43 -1.41 7.07 1.37
CA PHE A 43 -2.61 7.47 2.09
C PHE A 43 -2.41 7.41 3.62
N LEU A 44 -1.87 6.32 4.15
CA LEU A 44 -1.60 6.21 5.60
C LEU A 44 -0.63 7.29 6.08
N HIS A 45 0.40 7.60 5.28
CA HIS A 45 1.32 8.70 5.55
C HIS A 45 0.59 10.06 5.58
N TRP A 46 -0.24 10.32 4.58
CA TRP A 46 -1.04 11.54 4.52
C TRP A 46 -1.99 11.64 5.72
N GLN A 47 -2.76 10.58 6.02
CA GLN A 47 -3.72 10.53 7.11
C GLN A 47 -3.03 10.79 8.46
N TYR A 48 -1.88 10.16 8.69
CA TYR A 48 -1.06 10.38 9.87
C TYR A 48 -0.62 11.85 9.99
N SER A 49 -0.23 12.49 8.89
CA SER A 49 0.13 13.91 8.87
C SER A 49 -1.06 14.85 9.19
N GLN A 50 -2.29 14.41 8.91
CA GLN A 50 -3.51 15.16 9.19
C GLN A 50 -3.94 15.09 10.66
N ILE A 51 -3.75 13.93 11.31
CA ILE A 51 -4.18 13.68 12.69
C ILE A 51 -3.14 14.19 13.70
N LYS A 52 -1.88 14.32 13.29
CA LYS A 52 -0.83 14.92 14.12
C LYS A 52 -1.17 16.35 14.56
N CYS A 53 -1.32 16.55 15.87
CA CYS A 53 -1.37 17.90 16.44
C CYS A 53 0.00 18.59 16.28
N LYS A 54 0.16 19.43 15.24
CA LYS A 54 1.40 20.19 14.97
C LYS A 54 1.75 21.17 16.10
N ALA A 55 0.76 21.68 16.83
CA ALA A 55 0.97 22.59 17.96
C ALA A 55 1.47 21.86 19.22
N CYS A 56 0.84 20.73 19.56
CA CYS A 56 1.15 19.93 20.74
C CYS A 56 2.53 19.25 20.61
N THR A 57 2.89 18.83 19.40
CA THR A 57 4.18 18.19 19.12
C THR A 57 5.34 19.20 19.04
N ARG A 58 5.08 20.49 18.79
CA ARG A 58 6.12 21.53 18.66
C ARG A 58 6.95 21.73 19.94
N LYS A 59 6.35 21.53 21.12
CA LYS A 59 7.02 21.65 22.43
C LYS A 59 7.91 20.45 22.78
N TYR A 60 7.72 19.31 22.10
CA TYR A 60 8.44 18.04 22.32
C TYR A 60 9.29 17.60 21.12
N ARG A 61 9.40 18.47 20.10
CA ARG A 61 10.34 18.30 18.98
C ARG A 61 11.71 18.81 19.39
N ASP A 62 12.40 18.06 20.24
CA ASP A 62 13.86 18.10 20.21
C ASP A 62 14.36 17.21 19.05
N GLU A 63 15.67 17.16 18.84
CA GLU A 63 16.29 16.37 17.77
C GLU A 63 16.03 14.85 17.88
N SER A 64 15.46 14.37 18.99
CA SER A 64 15.17 12.95 19.24
C SER A 64 13.77 12.50 18.77
N TYR A 65 12.88 13.44 18.42
CA TYR A 65 11.53 13.08 17.95
C TYR A 65 11.57 12.44 16.56
N LYS A 66 11.03 11.22 16.45
CA LYS A 66 10.93 10.47 15.20
C LYS A 66 9.49 10.35 14.75
N ASP A 67 9.23 10.52 13.46
CA ASP A 67 7.92 10.25 12.87
C ASP A 67 7.72 8.75 12.64
N ASP A 68 6.46 8.30 12.61
CA ASP A 68 6.13 6.99 12.03
C ASP A 68 6.29 7.03 10.51
N ILE A 69 6.64 5.88 9.93
CA ILE A 69 6.80 5.71 8.49
C ILE A 69 5.93 4.56 7.98
N PHE A 70 5.46 4.72 6.75
CA PHE A 70 4.59 3.78 6.05
C PHE A 70 5.32 3.41 4.77
N VAL A 71 5.63 2.13 4.61
CA VAL A 71 6.58 1.65 3.61
C VAL A 71 5.86 0.70 2.65
N PRO A 72 5.64 1.09 1.39
CA PRO A 72 5.09 0.19 0.39
C PRO A 72 6.17 -0.81 -0.04
N ILE A 73 5.81 -2.09 -0.08
CA ILE A 73 6.69 -3.19 -0.48
C ILE A 73 6.14 -3.82 -1.75
N LEU A 74 6.92 -3.74 -2.83
CA LEU A 74 6.69 -4.53 -4.03
C LEU A 74 7.27 -5.93 -3.80
N ASP A 75 6.41 -6.94 -3.79
CA ASP A 75 6.81 -8.29 -3.39
C ASP A 75 7.47 -9.09 -4.53
N VAL A 76 8.52 -8.50 -5.10
CA VAL A 76 9.36 -9.03 -6.18
C VAL A 76 10.81 -8.67 -5.89
N GLU A 77 11.77 -9.46 -6.35
CA GLU A 77 13.18 -9.07 -6.24
C GLU A 77 13.48 -7.89 -7.17
N ARG A 78 14.39 -7.01 -6.77
CA ARG A 78 14.77 -5.86 -7.61
C ARG A 78 15.24 -6.30 -9.00
N ASN A 79 15.96 -7.41 -9.11
CA ASN A 79 16.45 -7.95 -10.39
C ASN A 79 15.32 -8.54 -11.26
N ASP A 80 14.21 -8.92 -10.64
CA ASP A 80 12.99 -9.41 -11.30
C ASP A 80 12.02 -8.25 -11.62
N TYR A 81 12.24 -7.03 -11.14
CA TYR A 81 11.35 -5.91 -11.44
C TYR A 81 11.22 -5.59 -12.93
N PRO A 82 12.30 -5.60 -13.76
CA PRO A 82 12.20 -5.31 -15.19
C PRO A 82 11.27 -6.24 -15.97
N ILE A 83 11.01 -7.48 -15.48
CA ILE A 83 10.07 -8.40 -16.14
C ILE A 83 8.61 -8.13 -15.76
N LYS A 84 8.35 -7.24 -14.79
CA LYS A 84 7.00 -6.74 -14.47
C LYS A 84 6.65 -5.56 -15.39
N THR A 85 6.62 -5.82 -16.69
CA THR A 85 6.52 -4.81 -17.76
C THR A 85 5.43 -3.77 -17.51
N ASP A 86 4.25 -4.22 -17.11
CA ASP A 86 3.06 -3.40 -16.89
C ASP A 86 3.24 -2.46 -15.71
N VAL A 87 3.85 -2.97 -14.63
CA VAL A 87 4.23 -2.21 -13.43
C VAL A 87 5.29 -1.17 -13.77
N VAL A 88 6.36 -1.59 -14.45
CA VAL A 88 7.47 -0.72 -14.86
C VAL A 88 6.95 0.42 -15.73
N TYR A 89 6.16 0.09 -16.74
CA TYR A 89 5.58 1.08 -17.65
C TYR A 89 4.67 2.04 -16.89
N CYS A 90 3.72 1.52 -16.10
CA CYS A 90 2.71 2.34 -15.43
C CYS A 90 3.36 3.30 -14.44
N LEU A 91 4.26 2.82 -13.58
CA LEU A 91 4.94 3.67 -12.59
C LEU A 91 5.82 4.72 -13.27
N LYS A 92 6.58 4.34 -14.30
CA LYS A 92 7.41 5.28 -15.07
C LYS A 92 6.59 6.35 -15.78
N LYS A 93 5.45 5.98 -16.40
CA LYS A 93 4.54 6.92 -17.05
C LYS A 93 4.01 7.97 -16.07
N HIS A 94 3.80 7.59 -14.82
CA HIS A 94 3.33 8.45 -13.73
C HIS A 94 4.48 9.17 -12.99
N GLY A 95 5.71 9.10 -13.49
CA GLY A 95 6.86 9.81 -12.94
C GLY A 95 7.37 9.25 -11.61
N ILE A 96 7.12 7.96 -11.34
CA ILE A 96 7.66 7.28 -10.16
C ILE A 96 8.99 6.63 -10.51
N ASP A 97 10.04 7.02 -9.78
CA ASP A 97 11.40 6.54 -10.02
C ASP A 97 11.62 5.18 -9.34
N GLU A 98 12.13 4.20 -10.08
CA GLU A 98 12.42 2.85 -9.57
C GLU A 98 13.46 2.81 -8.43
N THR A 99 14.31 3.84 -8.34
CA THR A 99 15.27 4.00 -7.25
C THR A 99 14.59 4.34 -5.92
N ASN A 100 13.38 4.89 -5.99
CA ASN A 100 12.53 5.23 -4.86
C ASN A 100 11.52 4.11 -4.49
N LEU A 101 11.61 2.95 -5.14
CA LEU A 101 10.82 1.76 -4.82
C LEU A 101 11.58 0.79 -3.91
N ILE A 102 10.81 0.09 -3.07
CA ILE A 102 11.31 -0.91 -2.12
C ILE A 102 10.78 -2.28 -2.55
N PHE A 103 11.72 -3.20 -2.73
CA PHE A 103 11.51 -4.55 -3.26
C PHE A 103 11.80 -5.57 -2.18
N SER A 104 11.04 -6.65 -2.13
CA SER A 104 11.33 -7.71 -1.16
C SER A 104 12.60 -8.48 -1.51
N ASN A 105 13.30 -8.97 -0.49
CA ASN A 105 14.38 -9.94 -0.65
C ASN A 105 13.81 -11.36 -0.51
N LYS A 106 14.01 -12.26 -1.48
CA LYS A 106 13.52 -13.65 -1.35
C LYS A 106 14.51 -14.55 -0.60
N GLN A 107 15.77 -14.16 -0.47
CA GLN A 107 16.84 -15.04 -0.01
C GLN A 107 17.04 -15.05 1.50
N GLN A 108 16.84 -13.92 2.19
CA GLN A 108 17.00 -13.82 3.64
C GLN A 108 16.10 -12.71 4.18
N ASN A 109 14.94 -13.04 4.75
CA ASN A 109 14.10 -12.04 5.43
C ASN A 109 14.39 -12.05 6.92
N LEU A 110 14.16 -13.14 7.64
CA LEU A 110 14.30 -13.16 9.10
C LEU A 110 15.75 -13.46 9.58
N ILE A 111 16.36 -12.54 10.33
CA ILE A 111 17.65 -12.76 11.01
C ILE A 111 17.44 -13.26 12.44
N SER A 112 16.52 -12.65 13.19
CA SER A 112 16.16 -13.11 14.55
C SER A 112 14.78 -12.60 14.98
N CYS A 113 14.13 -13.35 15.87
CA CYS A 113 12.90 -12.95 16.54
C CYS A 113 13.06 -13.28 18.03
N GLU A 114 13.05 -12.26 18.89
CA GLU A 114 13.25 -12.41 20.33
C GLU A 114 12.03 -11.89 21.10
N PRO A 115 11.47 -12.66 22.06
CA PRO A 115 10.45 -12.14 22.95
C PRO A 115 11.03 -11.06 23.88
N LEU A 116 10.38 -9.91 23.97
CA LEU A 116 10.66 -8.84 24.91
C LEU A 116 9.85 -9.06 26.20
N GLY A 117 10.33 -9.91 27.10
CA GLY A 117 9.88 -9.96 28.51
C GLY A 117 8.66 -10.84 28.83
N GLY A 118 8.53 -11.19 30.13
CA GLY A 118 8.12 -12.51 30.66
C GLY A 118 6.67 -12.99 30.56
N MET A 119 6.50 -14.24 31.03
CA MET A 119 5.40 -15.22 30.92
C MET A 119 3.96 -14.74 31.19
N TYR A 120 3.73 -13.44 31.45
CA TYR A 120 2.46 -12.87 31.88
C TYR A 120 2.02 -11.60 31.12
N SER A 121 2.69 -11.19 30.03
CA SER A 121 2.20 -10.07 29.20
C SER A 121 1.04 -10.50 28.31
N VAL A 122 -0.08 -9.78 28.38
CA VAL A 122 -1.31 -9.99 27.57
C VAL A 122 -1.10 -9.71 26.08
N ARG A 123 0.04 -9.10 25.72
CA ARG A 123 0.51 -8.97 24.33
C ARG A 123 2.00 -9.32 24.30
N PRO A 124 2.41 -10.42 23.66
CA PRO A 124 3.82 -10.73 23.50
C PRO A 124 4.47 -9.63 22.65
N ALA A 125 5.38 -8.88 23.25
CA ALA A 125 6.21 -7.94 22.52
C ALA A 125 7.36 -8.73 21.91
N TYR A 126 7.55 -8.63 20.59
CA TYR A 126 8.66 -9.26 19.90
C TYR A 126 9.62 -8.18 19.41
N ARG A 127 10.91 -8.48 19.46
CA ARG A 127 11.94 -7.78 18.71
C ARG A 127 12.20 -8.60 17.47
N ILE A 128 11.81 -8.08 16.30
CA ILE A 128 12.12 -8.72 15.03
C ILE A 128 13.27 -7.96 14.37
N LYS A 129 14.28 -8.73 13.98
CA LYS A 129 15.38 -8.29 13.16
C LYS A 129 15.28 -9.00 11.81
N PHE A 130 15.02 -8.25 10.76
CA PHE A 130 14.87 -8.82 9.42
C PHE A 130 15.44 -7.90 8.35
N ILE A 131 15.95 -8.49 7.29
CA ILE A 131 16.41 -7.81 6.09
C ILE A 131 15.17 -7.58 5.24
N LEU A 132 14.77 -6.34 5.06
CA LEU A 132 13.65 -5.99 4.19
C LEU A 132 14.08 -6.02 2.70
N THR A 133 15.30 -5.55 2.44
CA THR A 133 15.98 -5.51 1.13
C THR A 133 17.47 -5.77 1.37
N GLU A 134 18.28 -6.10 0.36
CA GLU A 134 19.73 -6.41 0.47
C GLU A 134 20.50 -5.57 1.51
N ASP A 135 20.21 -4.26 1.62
CA ASP A 135 20.92 -3.34 2.53
C ASP A 135 20.07 -2.78 3.69
N ILE A 136 18.79 -3.17 3.83
CA ILE A 136 17.87 -2.57 4.82
C ILE A 136 17.59 -3.56 5.93
N LEU A 137 18.25 -3.33 7.06
CA LEU A 137 18.04 -4.07 8.29
C LEU A 137 17.00 -3.36 9.17
N VAL A 138 15.84 -3.99 9.34
CA VAL A 138 14.80 -3.51 10.26
C VAL A 138 15.02 -4.14 11.63
N THR A 139 15.21 -3.33 12.67
CA THR A 139 15.39 -3.78 14.06
C THR A 139 14.41 -3.04 14.98
N LYS A 140 13.14 -3.44 15.06
CA LYS A 140 12.18 -2.73 15.92
C LYS A 140 11.15 -3.63 16.59
N SER A 141 10.65 -3.11 17.70
CA SER A 141 9.65 -3.73 18.57
C SER A 141 8.21 -3.23 18.33
N LYS A 142 8.05 -2.16 17.53
CA LYS A 142 6.74 -1.61 17.16
C LYS A 142 6.62 -1.57 15.64
N MET A 143 5.88 -2.52 15.12
CA MET A 143 5.64 -2.73 13.71
C MET A 143 4.17 -3.06 13.49
N SER A 144 3.64 -2.68 12.33
CA SER A 144 2.33 -3.06 11.82
C SER A 144 2.48 -3.49 10.37
N VAL A 145 1.64 -4.39 9.92
CA VAL A 145 1.59 -4.89 8.54
C VAL A 145 0.18 -4.72 8.01
N VAL A 146 0.09 -4.15 6.82
CA VAL A 146 -1.14 -4.08 6.01
C VAL A 146 -0.92 -4.96 4.79
N LEU A 147 -1.88 -5.84 4.51
CA LEU A 147 -1.87 -6.65 3.30
C LEU A 147 -2.83 -6.03 2.28
N THR A 148 -2.36 -5.80 1.07
CA THR A 148 -3.20 -5.38 -0.07
C THR A 148 -3.12 -6.40 -1.18
N ASP A 149 -4.24 -6.68 -1.83
CA ASP A 149 -4.39 -7.69 -2.89
C ASP A 149 -4.06 -9.12 -2.42
N HIS A 150 -3.97 -9.31 -1.10
CA HIS A 150 -3.92 -10.62 -0.50
C HIS A 150 -4.36 -10.65 0.97
N HIS A 151 -4.90 -11.79 1.40
CA HIS A 151 -5.30 -12.03 2.78
C HIS A 151 -4.48 -13.12 3.49
N PHE A 152 -3.52 -13.75 2.81
CA PHE A 152 -2.59 -14.72 3.39
C PHE A 152 -1.15 -14.37 3.08
N LEU A 153 -0.32 -14.29 4.12
CA LEU A 153 1.12 -14.19 3.98
C LEU A 153 1.67 -15.46 3.31
N SER A 154 2.63 -15.29 2.40
CA SER A 154 3.44 -16.43 1.93
C SER A 154 4.30 -16.95 3.08
N ARG A 155 4.68 -18.24 3.05
CA ARG A 155 5.43 -18.90 4.14
C ARG A 155 6.67 -18.14 4.60
N ARG A 156 7.34 -17.46 3.68
CA ARG A 156 8.52 -16.64 3.98
C ARG A 156 8.24 -15.47 4.90
N TYR A 157 6.99 -15.03 4.99
CA TYR A 157 6.53 -13.92 5.84
C TYR A 157 5.72 -14.40 7.05
N ASP A 158 5.65 -15.69 7.37
CA ASP A 158 4.87 -16.19 8.51
C ASP A 158 5.22 -15.46 9.82
N PHE A 159 6.47 -15.03 9.98
CA PHE A 159 6.93 -14.24 11.12
C PHE A 159 6.28 -12.85 11.25
N LEU A 160 5.69 -12.32 10.17
CA LEU A 160 4.93 -11.06 10.13
C LEU A 160 3.48 -11.23 10.57
N SER A 161 2.96 -12.47 10.64
CA SER A 161 1.56 -12.75 10.99
C SER A 161 1.07 -12.04 12.26
N PRO A 162 1.84 -12.00 13.37
CA PRO A 162 1.42 -11.29 14.59
C PRO A 162 1.29 -9.77 14.46
N PHE A 163 1.77 -9.17 13.37
CA PHE A 163 1.76 -7.72 13.13
C PHE A 163 0.73 -7.30 12.09
N VAL A 164 0.05 -8.25 11.44
CA VAL A 164 -0.99 -7.94 10.46
C VAL A 164 -2.15 -7.25 11.17
N SER A 165 -2.38 -5.99 10.82
CA SER A 165 -3.40 -5.13 11.43
C SER A 165 -4.53 -4.78 10.48
N GLU A 166 -4.29 -4.83 9.17
CA GLU A 166 -5.34 -4.60 8.16
C GLU A 166 -5.11 -5.46 6.91
N ILE A 167 -6.22 -5.89 6.31
CA ILE A 167 -6.26 -6.65 5.06
C ILE A 167 -7.25 -5.98 4.12
N ILE A 168 -6.81 -5.72 2.89
CA ILE A 168 -7.64 -5.26 1.78
C ILE A 168 -7.43 -6.24 0.62
N ASP A 169 -8.43 -7.05 0.30
CA ASP A 169 -8.30 -8.08 -0.74
C ASP A 169 -9.64 -8.26 -1.46
N HIS A 170 -9.59 -8.56 -2.75
CA HIS A 170 -10.78 -8.79 -3.57
C HIS A 170 -11.03 -10.27 -3.90
N ARG A 171 -10.18 -11.17 -3.40
CA ARG A 171 -10.28 -12.61 -3.65
C ARG A 171 -11.27 -13.29 -2.70
N PRO A 172 -12.00 -14.33 -3.13
CA PRO A 172 -12.91 -15.08 -2.27
C PRO A 172 -12.20 -15.65 -1.05
N VAL A 173 -12.83 -15.54 0.12
CA VAL A 173 -12.34 -16.12 1.36
C VAL A 173 -12.98 -17.49 1.56
N VAL A 174 -12.16 -18.52 1.71
CA VAL A 174 -12.61 -19.89 2.01
C VAL A 174 -11.96 -20.35 3.31
N ASN A 175 -12.77 -20.68 4.31
CA ASN A 175 -12.32 -21.25 5.59
C ASN A 175 -11.26 -20.42 6.35
N ALA A 176 -11.33 -19.09 6.27
CA ALA A 176 -10.43 -18.21 7.01
C ALA A 176 -11.19 -17.42 8.09
N SER A 177 -10.50 -17.12 9.19
CA SER A 177 -10.96 -16.22 10.24
C SER A 177 -9.86 -15.20 10.52
N PHE A 178 -10.23 -13.92 10.53
CA PHE A 178 -9.32 -12.79 10.72
C PHE A 178 -9.65 -12.06 12.03
N ASN A 179 -9.83 -12.82 13.11
CA ASN A 179 -10.17 -12.25 14.42
C ASN A 179 -9.18 -11.14 14.79
N ASP A 180 -9.71 -10.00 15.27
CA ASP A 180 -8.96 -8.80 15.67
C ASP A 180 -8.15 -8.10 14.56
N ILE A 181 -8.29 -8.51 13.30
CA ILE A 181 -7.70 -7.83 12.13
C ILE A 181 -8.78 -7.02 11.42
N ARG A 182 -8.45 -5.78 11.03
CA ARG A 182 -9.36 -4.98 10.21
C ARG A 182 -9.40 -5.55 8.78
N THR A 183 -10.57 -5.92 8.29
CA THR A 183 -10.69 -6.51 6.94
C THR A 183 -11.62 -5.71 6.04
N THR A 184 -11.15 -5.42 4.83
CA THR A 184 -11.96 -4.98 3.69
C THR A 184 -11.84 -6.06 2.62
N ILE A 185 -12.70 -7.07 2.66
CA ILE A 185 -12.65 -8.18 1.71
C ILE A 185 -13.98 -8.31 0.98
N GLN A 186 -13.95 -8.12 -0.33
CA GLN A 186 -15.14 -8.16 -1.18
C GLN A 186 -14.75 -8.52 -2.62
N THR A 187 -15.48 -9.43 -3.24
CA THR A 187 -15.28 -9.74 -4.67
C THR A 187 -15.63 -8.53 -5.55
N VAL A 188 -14.60 -7.95 -6.17
CA VAL A 188 -14.66 -6.85 -7.15
C VAL A 188 -13.63 -7.09 -8.25
N GLY A 189 -13.65 -6.30 -9.33
CA GLY A 189 -12.76 -6.48 -10.46
C GLY A 189 -11.27 -6.23 -10.14
N SER A 190 -10.98 -5.36 -9.19
CA SER A 190 -9.62 -4.95 -8.80
C SER A 190 -9.52 -4.65 -7.31
N CYS A 191 -8.42 -5.01 -6.65
CA CYS A 191 -8.12 -4.57 -5.30
C CYS A 191 -8.00 -3.04 -5.20
N CYS A 192 -7.54 -2.37 -6.26
CA CYS A 192 -7.52 -0.90 -6.34
C CYS A 192 -8.91 -0.27 -6.20
N THR A 193 -10.00 -0.98 -6.55
CA THR A 193 -11.38 -0.55 -6.26
C THR A 193 -11.61 -0.44 -4.75
N LEU A 194 -11.19 -1.46 -3.98
CA LEU A 194 -11.35 -1.45 -2.53
C LEU A 194 -10.47 -0.39 -1.85
N VAL A 195 -9.24 -0.20 -2.35
CA VAL A 195 -8.35 0.87 -1.87
C VAL A 195 -8.98 2.25 -2.11
N THR A 196 -9.58 2.47 -3.29
CA THR A 196 -10.29 3.72 -3.62
C THR A 196 -11.41 4.00 -2.63
N HIS A 197 -12.29 3.02 -2.39
CA HIS A 197 -13.40 3.16 -1.44
C HIS A 197 -12.91 3.39 -0.02
N ARG A 198 -11.88 2.64 0.41
CA ARG A 198 -11.30 2.76 1.74
C ARG A 198 -10.76 4.16 2.00
N ILE A 199 -10.06 4.73 1.02
CA ILE A 199 -9.53 6.10 1.09
C ILE A 199 -10.70 7.09 1.18
N ARG A 200 -11.66 7.01 0.24
CA ARG A 200 -12.84 7.88 0.20
C ARG A 200 -13.61 7.90 1.52
N ASP A 201 -13.89 6.71 2.07
CA ASP A 201 -14.63 6.58 3.33
C ASP A 201 -13.87 7.20 4.50
N LEU A 202 -12.56 6.94 4.60
CA LEU A 202 -11.74 7.47 5.68
C LEU A 202 -11.52 8.98 5.57
N THR A 203 -11.40 9.53 4.36
CA THR A 203 -11.33 10.99 4.14
C THR A 203 -12.66 11.66 4.47
N ASN A 204 -13.78 11.03 4.12
CA ASN A 204 -15.12 11.51 4.47
C ASN A 204 -15.32 11.59 5.98
N LEU A 205 -14.90 10.57 6.73
CA LEU A 205 -14.93 10.57 8.20
C LEU A 205 -14.10 11.70 8.82
N LEU A 206 -13.07 12.18 8.12
CA LEU A 206 -12.24 13.31 8.55
C LEU A 206 -12.77 14.68 8.05
N ALA A 207 -13.91 14.71 7.34
CA ALA A 207 -14.43 15.89 6.63
C ALA A 207 -13.39 16.50 5.66
N LYS A 208 -12.63 15.64 4.98
CA LYS A 208 -11.52 15.97 4.07
C LYS A 208 -11.65 15.24 2.73
N ASP A 209 -12.88 15.11 2.23
CA ASP A 209 -13.14 14.40 0.97
C ASP A 209 -12.28 14.96 -0.17
N GLY A 210 -11.64 14.08 -0.93
CA GLY A 210 -10.75 14.44 -2.03
C GLY A 210 -9.39 15.05 -1.62
N ASP A 211 -9.17 15.47 -0.37
CA ASP A 211 -7.92 16.15 0.03
C ASP A 211 -6.67 15.28 -0.18
N PHE A 212 -6.78 13.97 0.05
CA PHE A 212 -5.67 13.05 -0.20
C PHE A 212 -5.27 13.07 -1.68
N PHE A 213 -6.24 12.94 -2.58
CA PHE A 213 -6.02 12.96 -4.02
C PHE A 213 -5.60 14.36 -4.49
N GLY A 214 -6.03 15.44 -3.85
CA GLY A 214 -5.50 16.78 -4.10
C GLY A 214 -4.02 16.92 -3.71
N ALA A 215 -3.60 16.28 -2.61
CA ALA A 215 -2.20 16.26 -2.17
C ALA A 215 -1.32 15.27 -2.96
N TYR A 216 -1.93 14.21 -3.50
CA TYR A 216 -1.27 13.17 -4.29
C TYR A 216 -2.03 12.88 -5.60
N PRO A 217 -2.13 13.80 -6.56
CA PRO A 217 -3.00 13.62 -7.75
C PRO A 217 -2.71 12.35 -8.54
N VAL A 218 -1.42 12.00 -8.66
CA VAL A 218 -0.95 10.79 -9.34
C VAL A 218 -1.57 9.49 -8.81
N THR A 219 -2.01 9.45 -7.54
CA THR A 219 -2.62 8.24 -6.98
C THR A 219 -4.03 8.02 -7.51
N ALA A 220 -4.76 9.08 -7.89
CA ALA A 220 -6.05 8.93 -8.54
C ALA A 220 -5.88 8.34 -9.95
N ASP A 221 -4.92 8.86 -10.73
CA ASP A 221 -4.62 8.37 -12.08
C ASP A 221 -4.16 6.90 -12.07
N LEU A 222 -3.31 6.54 -11.10
CA LEU A 222 -2.87 5.15 -10.92
C LEU A 222 -4.04 4.22 -10.62
N LEU A 223 -4.85 4.51 -9.58
CA LEU A 223 -6.00 3.68 -9.22
C LEU A 223 -6.99 3.56 -10.39
N HIS A 224 -7.27 4.67 -11.08
CA HIS A 224 -8.17 4.70 -12.24
C HIS A 224 -7.66 3.80 -13.37
N SER A 225 -6.39 3.92 -13.72
CA SER A 225 -5.76 3.13 -14.78
C SER A 225 -5.83 1.63 -14.50
N VAL A 226 -5.57 1.23 -13.25
CA VAL A 226 -5.57 -0.18 -12.86
C VAL A 226 -6.97 -0.76 -12.85
N ILE A 227 -7.94 -0.07 -12.24
CA ILE A 227 -9.32 -0.56 -12.19
C ILE A 227 -9.85 -0.79 -13.60
N LEU A 228 -9.58 0.14 -14.53
CA LEU A 228 -9.98 -0.03 -15.93
C LEU A 228 -9.27 -1.20 -16.62
N LEU A 229 -7.98 -1.40 -16.37
CA LEU A 229 -7.24 -2.52 -16.93
C LEU A 229 -7.81 -3.87 -16.45
N ASP A 230 -7.94 -4.05 -15.15
CA ASP A 230 -8.39 -5.32 -14.54
C ASP A 230 -9.83 -5.66 -14.91
N THR A 231 -10.67 -4.63 -15.08
CA THR A 231 -12.06 -4.77 -15.52
C THR A 231 -12.24 -4.79 -17.04
N ALA A 232 -11.15 -4.76 -17.81
CA ALA A 232 -11.15 -4.71 -19.27
C ALA A 232 -12.05 -3.59 -19.82
N ASN A 233 -11.91 -2.37 -19.27
CA ASN A 233 -12.72 -1.20 -19.57
C ASN A 233 -14.23 -1.44 -19.45
N PHE A 234 -14.65 -2.17 -18.42
CA PHE A 234 -16.05 -2.57 -18.21
C PHE A 234 -16.65 -3.35 -19.40
N SER A 235 -15.81 -4.09 -20.13
CA SER A 235 -16.27 -4.93 -21.24
C SER A 235 -17.30 -5.94 -20.77
N LYS A 236 -18.50 -5.88 -21.35
CA LYS A 236 -19.58 -6.85 -21.10
C LYS A 236 -19.25 -8.26 -21.61
N GLU A 237 -18.31 -8.38 -22.53
CA GLU A 237 -17.85 -9.67 -23.05
C GLU A 237 -16.96 -10.39 -22.01
N VAL A 238 -16.04 -9.64 -21.39
CA VAL A 238 -15.13 -10.16 -20.34
C VAL A 238 -15.84 -10.26 -18.99
N ASN A 239 -16.78 -9.36 -18.72
CA ASN A 239 -17.69 -9.36 -17.56
C ASN A 239 -16.99 -9.53 -16.20
N LYS A 240 -15.82 -8.89 -16.03
CA LYS A 240 -15.07 -8.86 -14.77
C LYS A 240 -15.51 -7.75 -13.83
N ALA A 241 -16.08 -6.68 -14.37
CA ALA A 241 -16.48 -5.51 -13.61
C ALA A 241 -17.66 -5.79 -12.69
N THR A 242 -17.67 -5.11 -11.55
CA THR A 242 -18.81 -5.01 -10.63
C THR A 242 -19.29 -3.56 -10.56
N PRO A 243 -20.51 -3.29 -10.06
CA PRO A 243 -20.96 -1.92 -9.81
C PRO A 243 -20.03 -1.12 -8.87
N SER A 244 -19.27 -1.82 -8.01
CA SER A 244 -18.28 -1.20 -7.13
C SER A 244 -17.09 -0.60 -7.91
N ASP A 245 -16.67 -1.28 -8.99
CA ASP A 245 -15.58 -0.81 -9.85
C ASP A 245 -16.03 0.42 -10.66
N GLU A 246 -17.27 0.39 -11.17
CA GLU A 246 -17.87 1.55 -11.85
C GLU A 246 -17.98 2.76 -10.90
N ASP A 247 -18.44 2.57 -9.66
CA ASP A 247 -18.53 3.63 -8.66
C ASP A 247 -17.15 4.22 -8.30
N ALA A 248 -16.13 3.37 -8.13
CA ALA A 248 -14.77 3.81 -7.85
C ALA A 248 -14.21 4.64 -9.01
N VAL A 249 -14.37 4.19 -10.26
CA VAL A 249 -13.93 4.94 -11.45
C VAL A 249 -14.66 6.26 -11.57
N LEU A 250 -15.98 6.30 -11.37
CA LEU A 250 -16.76 7.55 -11.42
C LEU A 250 -16.29 8.55 -10.35
N TYR A 251 -15.99 8.07 -9.14
CA TYR A 251 -15.42 8.91 -8.09
C TYR A 251 -14.05 9.49 -8.48
N LEU A 252 -13.14 8.65 -8.97
CA LEU A 252 -11.81 9.08 -9.42
C LEU A 252 -11.88 10.06 -10.59
N GLU A 253 -12.78 9.81 -11.54
CA GLU A 253 -13.04 10.68 -12.69
C GLU A 253 -13.54 12.07 -12.30
N CYS A 254 -14.35 12.18 -11.24
CA CYS A 254 -14.74 13.49 -10.68
C CYS A 254 -13.54 14.29 -10.13
N LEU A 255 -12.48 13.61 -9.70
CA LEU A 255 -11.26 14.22 -9.18
C LEU A 255 -10.28 14.58 -10.29
N ILE A 256 -10.05 13.67 -11.24
CA ILE A 256 -9.12 13.82 -12.37
C ILE A 256 -9.65 14.87 -13.37
N LYS A 257 -10.97 14.90 -13.60
CA LYS A 257 -11.65 15.78 -14.57
C LYS A 257 -11.04 15.73 -15.97
N PRO A 258 -10.94 14.55 -16.61
CA PRO A 258 -10.46 14.44 -17.98
C PRO A 258 -11.36 15.22 -18.94
N ALA A 259 -10.76 15.78 -19.99
CA ALA A 259 -11.50 16.52 -21.01
C ALA A 259 -12.43 15.62 -21.84
N ASP A 260 -12.10 14.33 -21.96
CA ASP A 260 -12.89 13.30 -22.64
C ASP A 260 -12.74 11.97 -21.90
N TYR A 261 -13.76 11.61 -21.13
CA TYR A 261 -13.80 10.38 -20.33
C TYR A 261 -13.71 9.12 -21.19
N GLN A 262 -14.32 9.08 -22.38
CA GLN A 262 -14.31 7.88 -23.23
C GLN A 262 -12.92 7.65 -23.82
N LYS A 263 -12.28 8.74 -24.27
CA LYS A 263 -10.91 8.68 -24.76
C LYS A 263 -9.94 8.29 -23.65
N GLU A 264 -10.07 8.86 -22.46
CA GLU A 264 -9.19 8.56 -21.32
C GLU A 264 -9.30 7.10 -20.90
N ARG A 265 -10.53 6.59 -20.76
CA ARG A 265 -10.77 5.17 -20.45
C ARG A 265 -10.15 4.24 -21.49
N SER A 266 -10.26 4.59 -22.77
CA SER A 266 -9.63 3.82 -23.84
C SER A 266 -8.10 3.84 -23.71
N LEU A 267 -7.49 5.01 -23.49
CA LEU A 267 -6.04 5.16 -23.33
C LEU A 267 -5.50 4.39 -22.12
N ALA A 268 -6.22 4.37 -21.00
CA ALA A 268 -5.82 3.60 -19.81
C ALA A 268 -5.60 2.12 -20.14
N CYS A 269 -6.49 1.52 -20.95
CA CYS A 269 -6.38 0.12 -21.34
C CYS A 269 -5.32 -0.15 -22.41
N TYR A 270 -5.05 0.78 -23.33
CA TYR A 270 -4.01 0.62 -24.36
C TYR A 270 -2.60 1.00 -23.90
N SER A 271 -2.48 1.73 -22.79
CA SER A 271 -1.17 2.17 -22.30
C SER A 271 -0.38 1.02 -21.67
N VAL A 272 -1.04 -0.04 -21.20
CA VAL A 272 -0.40 -1.09 -20.39
C VAL A 272 -0.16 -2.39 -21.18
N VAL A 273 -0.58 -2.46 -22.46
CA VAL A 273 -0.44 -3.64 -23.33
C VAL A 273 0.69 -3.45 -24.34
#